data_AF-A0A147EZ16-F1
#
_entry.id   AF-A0A147EZ16-F1
#
_cell.length_a   1.000
_cell.length_b   1.000
_cell.length_c   1.000
_cell.angle_alpha   90.00
_cell.angle_beta   90.00
_cell.angle_gamma   90.00
#
_symmetry.space_group_name_H-M   'P 1'
#
loop_
_entity.id
_entity.type
_entity.pdbx_description
1 polymer ?
#
loop_
_entity_poly.entity_id
_entity_poly.type
_entity_poly.pdbx_seq_one_letter_code
_entity_poly.pdbx_strand_id
1 'polypeptide(L)'
;MADADELLRVWSSFAPPEGETWSSARPGPPLDAVAARLSSVPRPFLDDEVSIVALSGDIAGVACASAAYADDVRVRRGAAIGLWLLASEELVEPFDPPLAGPWALRAVDALALRVAPVVDPLDWLADDERREEAARTFLLWAGFLPAGEDRETARALWQARDSLRRSSALAEAYAAYEHREEIARRLAEARAKEAAARYSSE
;
A
#
# COMPACT_ATOMS: atom_id res chain seq x y z
N MET A 1 11.95 -12.50 6.91
CA MET A 1 10.86 -11.55 6.59
C MET A 1 11.49 -10.18 6.54
N ALA A 2 11.27 -9.45 5.45
CA ALA A 2 11.81 -8.11 5.32
C ALA A 2 11.04 -7.16 6.25
N ASP A 3 11.73 -6.17 6.79
CA ASP A 3 11.10 -5.11 7.56
C ASP A 3 10.14 -4.32 6.65
N ALA A 4 9.00 -3.88 7.19
CA ALA A 4 8.02 -3.13 6.41
C ALA A 4 8.65 -1.85 5.84
N ASP A 5 9.46 -1.15 6.64
CA ASP A 5 10.18 0.05 6.20
C ASP A 5 11.18 -0.22 5.07
N GLU A 6 11.78 -1.41 5.04
CA GLU A 6 12.69 -1.81 3.97
C GLU A 6 11.94 -1.99 2.64
N LEU A 7 10.81 -2.71 2.65
CA LEU A 7 9.97 -2.90 1.47
C LEU A 7 9.41 -1.57 0.95
N LEU A 8 9.02 -0.67 1.86
CA LEU A 8 8.61 0.68 1.52
C LEU A 8 9.74 1.53 0.91
N ARG A 9 10.97 1.40 1.41
CA ARG A 9 12.15 2.06 0.81
C ARG A 9 12.41 1.54 -0.60
N VAL A 10 12.30 0.23 -0.82
CA VAL A 10 12.42 -0.39 -2.14
C VAL A 10 11.36 0.16 -3.08
N TRP A 11 10.09 0.17 -2.68
CA TRP A 11 9.02 0.77 -3.48
C TRP A 11 9.33 2.23 -3.83
N SER A 12 9.73 3.03 -2.83
CA SER A 12 9.99 4.45 -2.99
C SER A 12 11.20 4.77 -3.87
N SER A 13 12.13 3.82 -4.08
CA SER A 13 13.32 4.05 -4.91
C SER A 13 13.02 4.04 -6.41
N PHE A 14 11.89 3.47 -6.85
CA PHE A 14 11.53 3.39 -8.27
C PHE A 14 10.12 3.90 -8.58
N ALA A 15 9.24 4.03 -7.60
CA ALA A 15 7.92 4.61 -7.80
C ALA A 15 8.04 6.08 -8.19
N PRO A 16 7.31 6.56 -9.22
CA PRO A 16 7.27 7.98 -9.51
C PRO A 16 6.60 8.74 -8.35
N PRO A 17 6.88 10.05 -8.22
CA PRO A 17 6.21 10.88 -7.23
C PRO A 17 4.69 10.75 -7.31
N GLU A 18 4.03 10.65 -6.15
CA GLU A 18 2.56 10.50 -6.07
C GLU A 18 1.84 11.63 -6.83
N GLY A 19 2.34 12.87 -6.73
CA GLY A 19 1.77 14.02 -7.42
C GLY A 19 1.80 13.92 -8.95
N GLU A 20 2.87 13.37 -9.52
CA GLU A 20 2.97 13.12 -10.97
C GLU A 20 2.01 12.00 -11.40
N THR A 21 1.89 10.96 -10.56
CA THR A 21 0.96 9.85 -10.79
C THR A 21 -0.49 10.34 -10.82
N TRP A 22 -0.90 11.15 -9.84
CA TRP A 22 -2.22 11.77 -9.85
C TRP A 22 -2.45 12.67 -11.06
N SER A 23 -1.46 13.49 -11.42
CA SER A 23 -1.58 14.44 -12.52
C SER A 23 -1.75 13.74 -13.88
N SER A 24 -1.08 12.60 -14.06
CA SER A 24 -1.13 11.80 -15.30
C SER A 24 -2.25 10.76 -15.33
N ALA A 25 -2.92 10.49 -14.20
CA ALA A 25 -4.01 9.53 -14.13
C ALA A 25 -5.17 9.91 -15.06
N ARG A 26 -5.67 8.92 -15.80
CA ARG A 26 -6.79 9.02 -16.75
C ARG A 26 -8.01 8.24 -16.24
N PRO A 27 -9.23 8.49 -16.74
CA PRO A 27 -10.37 7.65 -16.40
C PRO A 27 -10.07 6.17 -16.70
N GLY A 28 -10.37 5.32 -15.73
CA GLY A 28 -10.17 3.88 -15.81
C GLY A 28 -11.45 3.10 -15.49
N PRO A 29 -11.31 1.80 -15.21
CA PRO A 29 -12.44 0.93 -14.93
C PRO A 29 -13.25 1.33 -13.69
N PRO A 30 -14.50 0.84 -13.58
CA PRO A 30 -15.28 0.94 -12.35
C PRO A 30 -14.56 0.28 -11.17
N LEU A 31 -14.56 0.96 -10.02
CA LEU A 31 -13.89 0.49 -8.81
C LEU A 31 -14.47 -0.84 -8.30
N ASP A 32 -15.79 -0.97 -8.36
CA ASP A 32 -16.53 -2.15 -7.95
C ASP A 32 -16.17 -3.38 -8.81
N ALA A 33 -15.96 -3.20 -10.11
CA ALA A 33 -15.50 -4.26 -11.00
C ALA A 33 -14.10 -4.76 -10.60
N VAL A 34 -13.17 -3.86 -10.33
CA VAL A 34 -11.81 -4.22 -9.87
C VAL A 34 -11.85 -4.87 -8.49
N ALA A 35 -12.66 -4.33 -7.58
CA ALA A 35 -12.85 -4.90 -6.24
C ALA A 35 -13.47 -6.30 -6.32
N ALA A 36 -14.49 -6.52 -7.14
CA ALA A 36 -15.09 -7.84 -7.35
C ALA A 36 -14.07 -8.84 -7.92
N ARG A 37 -13.18 -8.38 -8.82
CA ARG A 37 -12.12 -9.23 -9.36
C ARG A 37 -11.05 -9.57 -8.31
N LEU A 38 -10.71 -8.64 -7.43
CA LEU A 38 -9.83 -8.89 -6.29
C LEU A 38 -10.40 -9.95 -5.35
N SER A 39 -11.69 -9.93 -5.04
CA SER A 39 -12.28 -10.95 -4.14
C SER A 39 -12.41 -12.34 -4.78
N SER A 40 -12.25 -12.44 -6.10
CA SER A 40 -12.38 -13.69 -6.85
C SER A 40 -11.05 -14.34 -7.22
N VAL A 41 -9.95 -14.04 -6.51
CA VAL A 41 -8.62 -14.60 -6.79
C VAL A 41 -8.67 -16.13 -6.70
N PRO A 42 -8.30 -16.88 -7.76
CA PRO A 42 -8.26 -18.33 -7.72
C PRO A 42 -7.22 -18.83 -6.71
N ARG A 43 -7.55 -19.88 -5.95
CA ARG A 43 -6.63 -20.51 -4.99
C ARG A 43 -5.25 -20.84 -5.56
N PRO A 44 -5.09 -21.32 -6.81
CA PRO A 44 -3.78 -21.59 -7.38
C PRO A 44 -2.85 -20.36 -7.41
N PHE A 45 -3.36 -19.14 -7.54
CA PHE A 45 -2.52 -17.93 -7.48
C PHE A 45 -1.93 -17.69 -6.08
N LEU A 46 -2.60 -18.17 -5.03
CA LEU A 46 -2.21 -17.97 -3.64
C LEU A 46 -1.34 -19.12 -3.09
N ASP A 47 -1.06 -20.13 -3.92
CA ASP A 47 -0.24 -21.26 -3.53
C ASP A 47 1.22 -20.83 -3.33
N ASP A 48 1.85 -21.37 -2.29
CA ASP A 48 3.23 -21.06 -1.94
C ASP A 48 4.23 -21.61 -2.96
N GLU A 49 3.82 -22.58 -3.78
CA GLU A 49 4.64 -23.14 -4.86
C GLU A 49 4.69 -22.26 -6.13
N VAL A 50 3.85 -21.23 -6.22
CA VAL A 50 3.84 -20.33 -7.38
C VAL A 50 5.06 -19.41 -7.39
N SER A 51 5.88 -19.55 -8.44
CA SER A 51 6.95 -18.62 -8.73
C SER A 51 6.41 -17.32 -9.30
N ILE A 52 6.53 -16.22 -8.54
CA ILE A 52 6.12 -14.87 -8.99
C ILE A 52 6.90 -14.42 -10.23
N VAL A 53 8.18 -14.79 -10.34
CA VAL A 53 9.01 -14.50 -11.51
C VAL A 53 8.42 -15.16 -12.76
N ALA A 54 8.07 -16.45 -12.67
CA ALA A 54 7.49 -17.18 -13.80
C ALA A 54 6.10 -16.64 -14.16
N LEU A 55 5.24 -16.45 -13.15
CA LEU A 55 3.88 -15.95 -13.33
C LEU A 55 3.84 -14.55 -13.98
N SER A 56 4.71 -13.64 -13.54
CA SER A 56 4.83 -12.32 -14.17
C SER A 56 5.42 -12.38 -15.58
N GLY A 57 6.35 -13.30 -15.84
CA GLY A 57 6.83 -13.61 -17.19
C GLY A 57 5.73 -14.11 -18.12
N ASP A 58 4.87 -15.00 -17.65
CA ASP A 58 3.76 -15.54 -18.43
C ASP A 58 2.69 -14.48 -18.75
N ILE A 59 2.39 -13.60 -17.79
CA ILE A 59 1.32 -12.60 -17.91
C ILE A 59 1.77 -11.32 -18.62
N ALA A 60 2.98 -10.84 -18.35
CA ALA A 60 3.47 -9.53 -18.79
C ALA A 60 4.76 -9.60 -19.62
N GLY A 61 5.30 -10.80 -19.85
CA GLY A 61 6.55 -11.01 -20.60
C GLY A 61 7.83 -10.65 -19.83
N VAL A 62 7.71 -10.05 -18.63
CA VAL A 62 8.83 -9.61 -17.80
C VAL A 62 8.49 -9.73 -16.33
N ALA A 63 9.52 -9.88 -15.49
CA ALA A 63 9.34 -9.98 -14.05
C ALA A 63 8.94 -8.63 -13.41
N CYS A 64 8.00 -8.64 -12.47
CA CYS A 64 7.73 -7.49 -11.60
C CYS A 64 8.89 -7.26 -10.61
N ALA A 65 9.09 -6.03 -10.14
CA ALA A 65 10.21 -5.72 -9.25
C ALA A 65 10.09 -6.45 -7.90
N SER A 66 8.85 -6.62 -7.42
CA SER A 66 8.50 -7.36 -6.21
C SER A 66 8.90 -8.84 -6.24
N ALA A 67 9.14 -9.43 -7.42
CA ALA A 67 9.54 -10.83 -7.53
C ALA A 67 10.88 -11.12 -6.83
N ALA A 68 11.77 -10.12 -6.73
CA ALA A 68 13.04 -10.23 -6.00
C ALA A 68 12.88 -10.36 -4.47
N TYR A 69 11.66 -10.12 -3.96
CA TYR A 69 11.32 -10.14 -2.53
C TYR A 69 10.25 -11.18 -2.21
N ALA A 70 9.99 -12.13 -3.12
CA ALA A 70 8.93 -13.13 -3.00
C ALA A 70 9.16 -14.20 -1.89
N ASP A 71 10.33 -14.18 -1.24
CA ASP A 71 10.58 -14.94 -0.02
C ASP A 71 9.73 -14.45 1.16
N ASP A 72 9.32 -13.17 1.15
CA ASP A 72 8.30 -12.66 2.07
C ASP A 72 6.90 -13.04 1.57
N VAL A 73 6.19 -13.85 2.36
CA VAL A 73 4.85 -14.35 2.01
C VAL A 73 3.84 -13.23 1.71
N ARG A 74 3.97 -12.07 2.37
CA ARG A 74 3.09 -10.92 2.12
C ARG A 74 3.35 -10.34 0.74
N VAL A 75 4.62 -10.16 0.38
CA VAL A 75 5.01 -9.65 -0.94
C VAL A 75 4.57 -10.62 -2.03
N ARG A 76 4.82 -11.92 -1.84
CA ARG A 76 4.41 -12.98 -2.78
C ARG A 76 2.90 -12.94 -3.04
N ARG A 77 2.09 -12.93 -1.99
CA ARG A 77 0.62 -12.90 -2.11
C ARG A 77 0.14 -11.59 -2.73
N GLY A 78 0.69 -10.45 -2.33
CA GLY A 78 0.34 -9.15 -2.91
C GLY A 78 0.64 -9.09 -4.41
N ALA A 79 1.80 -9.60 -4.83
CA ALA A 79 2.16 -9.70 -6.24
C ALA A 79 1.23 -10.66 -7.00
N ALA A 80 0.95 -11.85 -6.45
CA ALA A 80 0.06 -12.82 -7.07
C ALA A 80 -1.36 -12.28 -7.27
N ILE A 81 -1.91 -11.56 -6.28
CA ILE A 81 -3.23 -10.93 -6.40
C ILE A 81 -3.22 -9.84 -7.49
N GLY A 82 -2.17 -9.02 -7.56
CA GLY A 82 -2.02 -8.04 -8.63
C GLY A 82 -1.89 -8.67 -10.02
N LEU A 83 -1.13 -9.77 -10.12
CA LEU A 83 -0.98 -10.54 -11.35
C LEU A 83 -2.29 -11.21 -11.79
N TRP A 84 -3.10 -11.67 -10.84
CA TRP A 84 -4.45 -12.14 -11.12
C TRP A 84 -5.31 -11.06 -11.79
N LEU A 85 -5.27 -9.81 -11.31
CA LEU A 85 -6.03 -8.73 -11.95
C LEU A 85 -5.69 -8.58 -13.43
N LEU A 86 -4.41 -8.70 -13.80
CA LEU A 86 -3.97 -8.64 -15.19
C LEU A 86 -4.38 -9.90 -15.98
N ALA A 87 -4.08 -11.09 -15.46
CA ALA A 87 -4.44 -12.35 -16.13
C ALA A 87 -5.96 -12.50 -16.33
N SER A 88 -6.75 -11.95 -15.41
CA SER A 88 -8.20 -12.07 -15.44
C SER A 88 -8.85 -11.33 -16.62
N GLU A 89 -8.17 -10.37 -17.24
CA GLU A 89 -8.67 -9.72 -18.47
C GLU A 89 -8.81 -10.71 -19.62
N GLU A 90 -7.95 -11.72 -19.69
CA GLU A 90 -8.04 -12.79 -20.70
C GLU A 90 -8.94 -13.94 -20.25
N LEU A 91 -9.01 -14.22 -18.94
CA LEU A 91 -9.68 -15.40 -18.39
C LEU A 91 -11.16 -15.21 -18.03
N VAL A 92 -11.59 -13.98 -17.75
CA VAL A 92 -12.96 -13.66 -17.33
C VAL A 92 -13.61 -12.74 -18.35
N GLU A 93 -13.20 -11.48 -18.34
CA GLU A 93 -13.54 -10.45 -19.30
C GLU A 93 -12.56 -9.28 -19.12
N PRO A 94 -12.18 -8.59 -20.21
CA PRO A 94 -11.36 -7.38 -20.13
C PRO A 94 -12.07 -6.26 -19.39
N PHE A 95 -11.30 -5.41 -18.70
CA PHE A 95 -11.84 -4.14 -18.23
C PHE A 95 -11.94 -3.13 -19.38
N ASP A 96 -12.78 -2.12 -19.20
CA ASP A 96 -12.86 -0.98 -20.12
C ASP A 96 -12.58 0.33 -19.36
N PRO A 97 -11.45 1.02 -19.63
CA PRO A 97 -10.32 0.59 -20.47
C PRO A 97 -9.52 -0.57 -19.84
N PRO A 98 -8.71 -1.32 -20.61
CA PRO A 98 -7.94 -2.44 -20.08
C PRO A 98 -6.90 -1.99 -19.06
N LEU A 99 -6.65 -2.83 -18.05
CA LEU A 99 -5.62 -2.61 -17.02
C LEU A 99 -4.21 -2.89 -17.56
N ALA A 100 -4.10 -3.83 -18.51
CA ALA A 100 -2.88 -4.14 -19.22
C ALA A 100 -2.31 -2.87 -19.89
N GLY A 101 -1.03 -2.61 -19.67
CA GLY A 101 -0.37 -1.42 -20.18
C GLY A 101 1.02 -1.21 -19.59
N PRO A 102 1.71 -0.12 -19.95
CA PRO A 102 3.10 0.12 -19.57
C PRO A 102 3.31 0.29 -18.05
N TRP A 103 2.24 0.51 -17.29
CA TRP A 103 2.28 0.71 -15.84
C TRP A 103 1.60 -0.42 -15.06
N ALA A 104 1.15 -1.48 -15.73
CA ALA A 104 0.46 -2.60 -15.10
C ALA A 104 1.30 -3.26 -13.99
N LEU A 105 2.57 -3.57 -14.27
CA LEU A 105 3.47 -4.16 -13.27
C LEU A 105 3.82 -3.19 -12.12
N ARG A 106 3.76 -1.87 -12.35
CA ARG A 106 3.89 -0.89 -11.28
C ARG A 106 2.75 -1.01 -10.27
N ALA A 107 1.53 -1.27 -10.74
CA ALA A 107 0.38 -1.51 -9.87
C ALA A 107 0.52 -2.80 -9.05
N VAL A 108 1.04 -3.87 -9.68
CA VAL A 108 1.40 -5.11 -8.99
C VAL A 108 2.44 -4.84 -7.90
N ASP A 109 3.50 -4.11 -8.23
CA ASP A 109 4.56 -3.76 -7.28
C ASP A 109 4.06 -2.86 -6.15
N ALA A 110 3.11 -1.96 -6.41
CA ALA A 110 2.47 -1.16 -5.37
C ALA A 110 1.67 -2.02 -4.38
N LEU A 111 0.92 -3.02 -4.86
CA LEU A 111 0.26 -3.95 -3.93
C LEU A 111 1.29 -4.72 -3.10
N ALA A 112 2.31 -5.28 -3.74
CA ALA A 112 3.27 -6.17 -3.11
C ALA A 112 4.25 -5.48 -2.15
N LEU A 113 4.74 -4.29 -2.48
CA LEU A 113 5.83 -3.63 -1.75
C LEU A 113 5.37 -2.42 -0.93
N ARG A 114 4.18 -1.86 -1.22
CA ARG A 114 3.63 -0.71 -0.50
C ARG A 114 2.48 -1.12 0.43
N VAL A 115 1.51 -1.90 -0.04
CA VAL A 115 0.31 -2.22 0.77
C VAL A 115 0.51 -3.49 1.61
N ALA A 116 0.98 -4.59 1.01
CA ALA A 116 1.16 -5.87 1.69
C ALA A 116 2.04 -5.84 2.96
N PRO A 117 3.03 -4.94 3.09
CA PRO A 117 3.80 -4.84 4.33
C PRO A 117 2.98 -4.40 5.55
N VAL A 118 1.87 -3.67 5.35
CA VAL A 118 1.06 -3.07 6.43
C VAL A 118 -0.39 -3.59 6.50
N VAL A 119 -0.86 -4.27 5.47
CA VAL A 119 -2.17 -4.94 5.44
C VAL A 119 -1.97 -6.34 4.88
N ASP A 120 -2.49 -7.38 5.56
CA ASP A 120 -2.40 -8.76 5.05
C ASP A 120 -3.12 -8.85 3.70
N PRO A 121 -2.48 -9.33 2.62
CA PRO A 121 -3.13 -9.52 1.33
C PRO A 121 -4.41 -10.38 1.38
N LEU A 122 -4.54 -11.28 2.36
CA LEU A 122 -5.77 -12.07 2.53
C LEU A 122 -6.95 -11.21 3.01
N ASP A 123 -6.69 -10.12 3.73
CA ASP A 123 -7.76 -9.19 4.14
C ASP A 123 -8.36 -8.46 2.94
N TRP A 124 -7.60 -8.27 1.84
CA TRP A 124 -8.14 -7.67 0.62
C TRP A 124 -9.25 -8.54 0.00
N LEU A 125 -9.25 -9.84 0.27
CA LEU A 125 -10.27 -10.78 -0.21
C LEU A 125 -11.51 -10.73 0.71
N ALA A 126 -11.31 -10.61 2.02
CA ALA A 126 -12.35 -10.79 3.02
C ALA A 126 -13.01 -9.50 3.50
N ASP A 127 -12.29 -8.38 3.51
CA ASP A 127 -12.71 -7.11 4.08
C ASP A 127 -12.93 -6.05 2.98
N ASP A 128 -14.12 -5.45 2.96
CA ASP A 128 -14.51 -4.50 1.93
C ASP A 128 -13.66 -3.22 1.95
N GLU A 129 -13.25 -2.73 3.13
CA GLU A 129 -12.40 -1.54 3.25
C GLU A 129 -10.98 -1.83 2.73
N ARG A 130 -10.42 -3.00 3.07
CA ARG A 130 -9.10 -3.42 2.57
C ARG A 130 -9.10 -3.71 1.08
N ARG A 131 -10.20 -4.26 0.57
CA ARG A 131 -10.41 -4.47 -0.85
C ARG A 131 -10.48 -3.15 -1.62
N GLU A 132 -11.21 -2.17 -1.07
CA GLU A 132 -11.29 -0.82 -1.65
C GLU A 132 -9.90 -0.16 -1.69
N GLU A 133 -9.14 -0.24 -0.59
CA GLU A 133 -7.77 0.27 -0.50
C GLU A 133 -6.86 -0.34 -1.58
N ALA A 134 -6.88 -1.68 -1.71
CA ALA A 134 -6.09 -2.39 -2.71
C ALA A 134 -6.52 -2.02 -4.14
N ALA A 135 -7.83 -2.00 -4.42
CA ALA A 135 -8.36 -1.65 -5.75
C ALA A 135 -7.98 -0.23 -6.17
N ARG A 136 -8.17 0.76 -5.29
CA ARG A 136 -7.80 2.16 -5.55
C ARG A 136 -6.29 2.32 -5.73
N THR A 137 -5.50 1.62 -4.92
CA THR A 137 -4.03 1.63 -5.06
C THR A 137 -3.60 1.04 -6.39
N PHE A 138 -4.17 -0.11 -6.78
CA PHE A 138 -3.86 -0.72 -8.06
C PHE A 138 -4.20 0.22 -9.22
N LEU A 139 -5.42 0.77 -9.25
CA LEU A 139 -5.84 1.72 -10.29
C LEU A 139 -4.91 2.93 -10.40
N LEU A 140 -4.61 3.59 -9.27
CA LEU A 140 -3.73 4.76 -9.26
C LEU A 140 -2.36 4.44 -9.90
N TRP A 141 -1.73 3.35 -9.48
CA TRP A 141 -0.40 2.99 -9.94
C TRP A 141 -0.37 2.34 -11.33
N ALA A 142 -1.53 1.88 -11.82
CA ALA A 142 -1.77 1.54 -13.22
C ALA A 142 -2.06 2.80 -14.09
N GLY A 143 -2.12 3.98 -13.48
CA GLY A 143 -2.34 5.28 -14.15
C GLY A 143 -3.81 5.63 -14.35
N PHE A 144 -4.69 5.12 -13.51
CA PHE A 144 -6.13 5.27 -13.63
C PHE A 144 -6.77 5.96 -12.42
N LEU A 145 -7.85 6.69 -12.70
CA LEU A 145 -8.86 7.09 -11.73
C LEU A 145 -10.04 6.09 -11.84
N PRO A 146 -10.73 5.75 -10.76
CA PRO A 146 -11.98 5.01 -10.86
C PRO A 146 -12.98 5.67 -11.81
N ALA A 147 -13.74 4.87 -12.56
CA ALA A 147 -14.77 5.40 -13.45
C ALA A 147 -15.75 6.31 -12.70
N GLY A 148 -16.03 7.49 -13.25
CA GLY A 148 -16.96 8.46 -12.68
C GLY A 148 -16.40 9.34 -11.56
N GLU A 149 -15.18 9.08 -11.08
CA GLU A 149 -14.51 9.94 -10.09
C GLU A 149 -13.60 10.97 -10.79
N ASP A 150 -13.68 12.23 -10.36
CA ASP A 150 -12.64 13.21 -10.69
C ASP A 150 -11.39 13.00 -9.83
N ARG A 151 -10.29 13.66 -10.21
CA ARG A 151 -9.00 13.51 -9.55
C ARG A 151 -9.03 13.91 -8.08
N GLU A 152 -9.78 14.96 -7.73
CA GLU A 152 -9.84 15.46 -6.35
C GLU A 152 -10.56 14.45 -5.46
N THR A 153 -11.71 13.96 -5.93
CA THR A 153 -12.53 12.94 -5.26
C THR A 153 -11.76 11.64 -5.11
N ALA A 154 -11.18 11.11 -6.19
CA ALA A 154 -10.41 9.88 -6.16
C ALA A 154 -9.23 9.95 -5.19
N ARG A 155 -8.55 11.10 -5.15
CA ARG A 155 -7.44 11.34 -4.23
C ARG A 155 -7.89 11.40 -2.78
N ALA A 156 -8.97 12.13 -2.48
CA ALA A 156 -9.50 12.23 -1.13
C ALA A 156 -9.95 10.86 -0.59
N LEU A 157 -10.65 10.08 -1.41
CA LEU A 157 -11.12 8.75 -1.04
C LEU A 157 -9.96 7.77 -0.86
N TRP A 158 -8.96 7.79 -1.75
CA TRP A 158 -7.75 6.98 -1.59
C TRP A 158 -7.00 7.34 -0.29
N GLN A 159 -6.82 8.63 0.01
CA GLN A 159 -6.15 9.07 1.24
C GLN A 159 -6.89 8.65 2.51
N ALA A 160 -8.22 8.64 2.49
CA ALA A 160 -9.03 8.17 3.63
C ALA A 160 -8.84 6.66 3.91
N ARG A 161 -8.56 5.88 2.86
CA ARG A 161 -8.37 4.42 2.93
C ARG A 161 -6.92 3.98 3.11
N ASP A 162 -5.95 4.85 2.85
CA ASP A 162 -4.53 4.49 2.84
C ASP A 162 -3.98 4.16 4.24
N SER A 163 -3.80 2.87 4.49
CA SER A 163 -3.29 2.32 5.74
C SER A 163 -1.88 2.78 6.06
N LEU A 164 -1.06 3.03 5.04
CA LEU A 164 0.28 3.58 5.26
C LEU A 164 0.24 4.97 5.88
N ARG A 165 -0.61 5.86 5.34
CA ARG A 165 -0.81 7.19 5.93
C ARG A 165 -1.39 7.09 7.34
N ARG A 166 -2.35 6.18 7.56
CA ARG A 166 -2.93 5.94 8.89
C ARG A 166 -1.87 5.47 9.89
N SER A 167 -1.00 4.55 9.47
CA SER A 167 0.09 4.02 10.29
C SER A 167 1.16 5.09 10.59
N SER A 168 1.59 5.86 9.60
CA SER A 168 2.56 6.96 9.78
C SER A 168 2.02 8.03 10.73
N ALA A 169 0.76 8.46 10.54
CA ALA A 169 0.14 9.45 11.39
C ALA A 169 0.02 8.98 12.85
N LEU A 170 -0.26 7.68 13.07
CA LEU A 170 -0.29 7.10 14.40
C LEU A 170 1.11 7.07 15.04
N ALA A 171 2.13 6.67 14.30
CA ALA A 171 3.52 6.67 14.77
C ALA A 171 4.00 8.08 15.13
N GLU A 172 3.70 9.08 14.28
CA GLU A 172 4.00 10.50 14.54
C GLU A 172 3.28 11.01 15.79
N ALA A 173 2.02 10.64 15.99
CA ALA A 173 1.25 11.01 17.18
C ALA A 173 1.84 10.40 18.47
N TYR A 174 2.28 9.14 18.42
CA TYR A 174 2.96 8.49 19.55
C TYR A 174 4.29 9.16 19.87
N ALA A 175 5.13 9.44 18.86
CA ALA A 175 6.40 10.15 19.07
C ALA A 175 6.19 11.55 19.69
N ALA A 176 5.16 12.27 19.25
CA ALA A 176 4.80 13.56 19.84
C ALA A 176 4.27 13.46 21.28
N TYR A 177 3.58 12.37 21.62
CA TYR A 177 3.16 12.09 22.99
C TYR A 177 4.36 11.82 23.90
N GLU A 178 5.27 10.92 23.52
CA GLU A 178 6.47 10.60 24.30
C GLU A 178 7.36 11.83 24.51
N HIS A 179 7.51 12.67 23.47
CA HIS A 179 8.27 13.91 23.59
C HIS A 179 7.67 14.88 24.61
N ARG A 180 6.33 15.00 24.67
CA ARG A 180 5.65 15.84 25.66
C ARG A 180 5.82 15.32 27.09
N GLU A 181 5.72 14.01 27.29
CA GLU A 181 5.95 13.36 28.59
C GLU A 181 7.39 13.60 29.07
N GLU A 182 8.38 13.49 28.17
CA GLU A 182 9.78 13.75 28.51
C GLU A 182 10.01 15.20 28.95
N ILE A 183 9.40 16.17 28.25
CA ILE A 183 9.47 17.59 28.63
C ILE A 183 8.80 17.80 30.00
N ALA A 184 7.63 17.21 30.23
CA ALA A 184 6.91 17.34 31.50
C ALA A 184 7.74 16.78 32.66
N ARG A 185 8.38 15.63 32.47
CA ARG A 185 9.31 15.03 33.45
C ARG A 185 10.47 15.96 33.77
N ARG A 186 11.15 16.49 32.75
CA ARG A 186 12.28 17.43 32.94
C ARG A 186 11.87 18.70 33.67
N LEU A 187 10.70 19.25 33.36
CA LEU A 187 10.17 20.43 34.05
C LEU A 187 9.82 20.12 35.52
N ALA A 188 9.24 18.95 35.80
CA ALA A 188 8.94 18.53 37.17
C ALA A 188 10.23 18.33 38.00
N GLU A 189 11.25 17.67 37.43
CA GLU A 189 12.55 17.50 38.07
C GLU A 189 13.27 18.83 38.34
N ALA A 190 13.21 19.77 37.38
CA ALA A 190 13.78 21.10 37.55
C ALA A 190 13.10 21.87 38.69
N ARG A 191 11.75 21.86 38.73
CA ARG A 191 10.97 22.48 39.81
C ARG A 191 11.27 21.86 41.17
N ALA A 192 11.40 20.54 41.25
CA ALA A 192 11.75 19.85 42.48
C ALA A 192 13.15 20.25 43.00
N LYS A 193 14.13 20.37 42.09
CA LYS A 193 15.48 20.84 42.43
C LYS A 193 15.49 22.29 42.91
N GLU A 194 14.74 23.17 42.27
CA GLU A 194 14.60 24.58 42.68
C GLU A 194 13.92 24.73 44.05
N ALA A 195 12.88 23.94 44.32
CA ALA A 195 12.20 23.94 45.61
C ALA A 195 13.12 23.44 46.75
N ALA A 196 13.87 22.37 46.50
CA ALA A 196 14.85 21.85 47.46
C ALA A 196 15.99 22.84 47.74
N ALA A 197 16.47 23.54 46.70
CA ALA A 197 17.50 24.57 46.85
C ALA A 197 17.03 25.77 47.68
N ARG A 198 15.77 26.19 47.55
CA ARG A 198 15.20 27.30 48.34
C ARG A 198 15.01 26.96 49.82
N TYR A 199 14.57 25.73 50.13
CA TYR A 199 14.40 25.29 51.52
C TYR A 199 15.72 25.02 52.25
N SER A 200 16.82 24.81 51.52
CA SER A 200 18.16 24.59 52.09
C SER A 200 18.91 25.90 52.41
N SER A 201 18.40 27.06 51.96
CA SER A 201 19.06 28.36 52.10
C SER A 201 18.44 29.27 53.18
N GLU A 202 17.49 28.77 53.95
CA GLU A 202 16.91 29.39 55.17
C GLU A 202 17.49 28.73 56.43
#